data_AF-A0A4Q2YGG2-F1
#
_entry.id   AF-A0A4Q2YGG2-F1
#
_cell.length_a   1.000
_cell.length_b   1.000
_cell.length_c   1.000
_cell.angle_alpha   90.00
_cell.angle_beta   90.00
_cell.angle_gamma   90.00
#
_symmetry.space_group_name_H-M   'P 1'
#
loop_
_entity.id
_entity.type
_entity.pdbx_description
1 polymer ?
#
loop_
_entity_poly.entity_id
_entity_poly.type
_entity_poly.pdbx_seq_one_letter_code
_entity_poly.pdbx_strand_id
1 'polypeptide(L)'
;MHTFIPTLTLSSLLLASTGFGAEPEKYDLVIYGGSSAAVAAAVQAKKMGRSVVVIEPSDRIGGLTTGGLGQTDIGNKHVIGGISRDFYRAVRTWYQKPEAWKWEKKPETGAF
;
A
#
# COMPACT_ATOMS: atom_id res chain seq x y z
N MET A 1 21.30 -5.81 72.95
CA MET A 1 22.28 -4.85 72.41
C MET A 1 23.15 -5.58 71.39
N HIS A 2 22.73 -5.65 70.13
CA HIS A 2 23.58 -6.12 69.02
C HIS A 2 23.27 -5.25 67.80
N THR A 3 24.27 -4.47 67.39
CA THR A 3 24.25 -3.56 66.25
C THR A 3 24.34 -4.34 64.94
N PHE A 4 23.29 -4.29 64.12
CA PHE A 4 23.26 -4.86 62.77
C PHE A 4 23.78 -3.81 61.77
N ILE A 5 24.87 -4.13 61.08
CA ILE A 5 25.39 -3.38 59.93
C ILE A 5 24.77 -3.99 58.67
N PRO A 6 24.00 -3.26 57.84
CA PRO A 6 23.56 -3.77 56.56
C PRO A 6 24.67 -3.53 55.53
N THR A 7 25.36 -4.60 55.15
CA THR A 7 26.32 -4.62 54.05
C THR A 7 25.53 -4.42 52.74
N LEU A 8 25.70 -3.25 52.12
CA LEU A 8 25.08 -2.90 50.84
C LEU A 8 25.74 -3.73 49.73
N THR A 9 25.11 -4.83 49.32
CA THR A 9 25.55 -5.62 48.16
C THR A 9 25.06 -4.95 46.88
N LEU A 10 25.98 -4.28 46.20
CA LEU A 10 25.75 -3.67 44.89
C LEU A 10 25.61 -4.78 43.84
N SER A 11 24.37 -5.19 43.54
CA SER A 11 24.09 -6.07 42.40
C SER A 11 24.25 -5.27 41.11
N SER A 12 25.36 -5.51 40.41
CA SER A 12 25.60 -5.05 39.05
C SER A 12 24.61 -5.71 38.09
N LEU A 13 23.62 -4.95 37.67
CA LEU A 13 22.68 -5.32 36.61
C LEU A 13 23.44 -5.34 35.27
N LEU A 14 23.87 -6.52 34.82
CA LEU A 14 24.32 -6.70 33.44
C LEU A 14 23.10 -6.46 32.52
N LEU A 15 22.99 -5.24 31.99
CA LEU A 15 22.22 -5.01 30.77
C LEU A 15 22.94 -5.72 29.63
N ALA A 16 22.60 -6.98 29.40
CA ALA A 16 22.87 -7.64 28.15
C ALA A 16 22.10 -6.87 27.05
N SER A 17 22.83 -6.04 26.30
CA SER A 17 22.35 -5.43 25.08
C SER A 17 22.14 -6.53 24.04
N THR A 18 20.98 -7.19 24.09
CA THR A 18 20.49 -7.96 22.94
C THR A 18 20.21 -6.95 21.85
N GLY A 19 21.19 -6.71 20.97
CA GLY A 19 20.95 -6.01 19.72
C GLY A 19 19.86 -6.75 18.96
N PHE A 20 18.65 -6.23 18.99
CA PHE A 20 17.56 -6.68 18.13
C PHE A 20 17.91 -6.24 16.70
N GLY A 21 18.73 -7.04 16.02
CA GLY A 21 18.76 -7.02 14.57
C GLY A 21 17.45 -7.66 14.11
N ALA A 22 16.45 -6.85 13.76
CA ALA A 22 15.27 -7.36 13.08
C ALA A 22 15.72 -8.07 11.80
N GLU A 23 15.35 -9.34 11.63
CA GLU A 23 15.61 -10.05 10.38
C GLU A 23 14.95 -9.24 9.24
N PRO A 24 15.65 -8.96 8.13
CA PRO A 24 15.06 -8.25 7.02
C PRO A 24 13.81 -8.99 6.54
N GLU A 25 12.70 -8.28 6.42
CA GLU A 25 11.45 -8.85 5.93
C GLU A 25 11.65 -9.41 4.52
N LYS A 26 11.25 -10.67 4.32
CA LYS A 26 11.41 -11.38 3.05
C LYS A 26 10.11 -11.29 2.25
N TYR A 27 10.25 -10.88 0.99
CA TYR A 27 9.16 -10.79 0.03
C TYR A 27 9.54 -11.54 -1.25
N ASP A 28 8.56 -12.21 -1.88
CA ASP A 28 8.76 -12.85 -3.19
C ASP A 28 8.97 -11.79 -4.29
N LEU A 29 8.42 -10.58 -4.11
CA LEU A 29 8.52 -9.48 -5.06
C LEU A 29 8.65 -8.14 -4.33
N VAL A 30 9.67 -7.37 -4.69
CA VAL A 30 9.85 -5.97 -4.28
C VAL A 30 9.65 -5.09 -5.51
N ILE A 31 8.68 -4.18 -5.47
CA ILE A 31 8.40 -3.22 -6.54
C ILE A 31 8.81 -1.84 -6.05
N TYR A 32 9.67 -1.17 -6.81
CA TYR A 32 10.04 0.22 -6.56
C TYR A 32 9.31 1.15 -7.52
N GLY A 33 8.62 2.15 -6.97
CA GLY A 33 7.70 3.04 -7.67
C GLY A 33 6.24 2.63 -7.48
N GLY A 34 5.37 3.64 -7.46
CA GLY A 34 3.96 3.55 -7.11
C GLY A 34 3.02 3.91 -8.25
N SER A 35 3.43 3.78 -9.51
CA SER A 35 2.56 4.03 -10.67
C SER A 35 1.41 3.00 -10.77
N SER A 36 0.47 3.22 -11.69
CA SER A 36 -0.61 2.25 -11.97
C SER A 36 -0.07 0.88 -12.41
N ALA A 37 1.06 0.84 -13.12
CA ALA A 37 1.71 -0.42 -13.49
C ALA A 37 2.27 -1.17 -12.28
N ALA A 38 2.89 -0.45 -11.33
CA ALA A 38 3.39 -1.04 -10.08
C ALA A 38 2.27 -1.65 -9.25
N VAL A 39 1.17 -0.92 -9.07
CA VAL A 39 -0.01 -1.40 -8.34
C VAL A 39 -0.63 -2.61 -9.04
N ALA A 40 -0.73 -2.60 -10.38
CA ALA A 40 -1.24 -3.73 -11.14
C ALA A 40 -0.37 -4.98 -10.97
N ALA A 41 0.96 -4.84 -11.01
CA ALA A 41 1.90 -5.94 -10.77
C ALA A 41 1.75 -6.49 -9.34
N ALA A 42 1.65 -5.62 -8.33
CA ALA A 42 1.45 -6.02 -6.94
C ALA A 42 0.15 -6.81 -6.73
N VAL A 43 -0.95 -6.31 -7.30
CA VAL A 43 -2.26 -7.00 -7.26
C VAL A 43 -2.16 -8.38 -7.90
N GLN A 44 -1.49 -8.49 -9.05
CA GLN A 44 -1.32 -9.78 -9.72
C GLN A 44 -0.48 -10.75 -8.90
N ALA A 45 0.66 -10.30 -8.37
CA ALA A 45 1.53 -11.10 -7.52
C ALA A 45 0.75 -11.63 -6.29
N LYS A 46 -0.07 -10.77 -5.67
CA LYS A 46 -0.90 -11.17 -4.55
C LYS A 46 -1.98 -12.19 -4.94
N LYS A 47 -2.63 -12.02 -6.11
CA LYS A 47 -3.58 -13.01 -6.67
C LYS A 47 -2.92 -14.37 -6.93
N MET A 48 -1.62 -14.39 -7.21
CA MET A 48 -0.81 -15.60 -7.39
C MET A 48 -0.27 -16.19 -6.07
N GLY A 49 -0.71 -15.68 -4.92
CA GLY A 49 -0.29 -16.17 -3.60
C GLY A 49 1.12 -15.74 -3.19
N ARG A 50 1.70 -14.73 -3.84
CA ARG A 50 3.04 -14.22 -3.53
C ARG A 50 3.01 -13.11 -2.48
N SER A 51 4.05 -13.05 -1.66
CA SER A 51 4.31 -11.88 -0.80
C SER A 51 4.92 -10.77 -1.64
N VAL A 52 4.37 -9.55 -1.52
CA VAL A 52 4.82 -8.40 -2.30
C VAL A 52 4.86 -7.15 -1.42
N VAL A 53 5.90 -6.34 -1.62
CA VAL A 53 6.02 -5.00 -1.07
C VAL A 53 6.20 -3.99 -2.20
N VAL A 54 5.52 -2.85 -2.08
CA VAL A 54 5.64 -1.72 -3.00
C VAL A 54 6.27 -0.56 -2.24
N ILE A 55 7.37 -0.03 -2.77
CA ILE A 55 8.09 1.11 -2.21
C ILE A 55 7.81 2.31 -3.10
N GLU A 56 7.00 3.25 -2.62
CA GLU A 56 6.77 4.54 -3.27
C GLU A 56 7.37 5.64 -2.40
N PRO A 57 8.43 6.34 -2.84
CA PRO A 57 9.09 7.37 -2.03
C PRO A 57 8.24 8.61 -1.76
N SER A 58 7.20 8.84 -2.55
CA SER A 58 6.26 9.95 -2.36
C SER A 58 5.01 9.53 -1.59
N ASP A 59 4.19 10.52 -1.23
CA ASP A 59 2.91 10.29 -0.54
C ASP A 59 1.76 9.95 -1.52
N ARG A 60 2.02 9.75 -2.82
CA ARG A 60 0.97 9.54 -3.84
C ARG A 60 1.26 8.36 -4.77
N ILE A 61 0.52 7.28 -4.55
CA ILE A 61 0.46 6.14 -5.46
C ILE A 61 -0.55 6.36 -6.60
N GLY A 62 -0.45 5.56 -7.65
CA GLY A 62 -1.31 5.50 -8.84
C GLY A 62 -0.76 6.21 -10.07
N GLY A 63 0.29 7.02 -9.94
CA GLY A 63 0.87 7.78 -11.06
C GLY A 63 -0.16 8.70 -11.73
N LEU A 64 -0.13 8.78 -13.06
CA LEU A 64 -1.05 9.65 -13.83
C LEU A 64 -2.54 9.35 -13.56
N THR A 65 -2.87 8.10 -13.27
CA THR A 65 -4.25 7.66 -12.96
C THR A 65 -4.83 8.37 -11.74
N THR A 66 -4.02 8.64 -10.71
CA THR A 66 -4.42 9.42 -9.52
C THR A 66 -3.97 10.88 -9.57
N GLY A 67 -3.10 11.21 -10.52
CA GLY A 67 -2.67 12.57 -10.84
C GLY A 67 -3.70 13.40 -11.63
N GLY A 68 -4.82 12.79 -12.04
CA GLY A 68 -5.94 13.47 -12.71
C GLY A 68 -6.08 13.17 -14.20
N LEU A 69 -5.20 12.35 -14.78
CA LEU A 69 -5.34 11.91 -16.17
C LEU A 69 -6.26 10.70 -16.24
N GLY A 70 -7.56 10.96 -16.35
CA GLY A 70 -8.61 9.92 -16.48
C GLY A 70 -8.94 9.55 -17.92
N GLN A 71 -8.66 10.43 -18.88
CA GLN A 71 -8.91 10.16 -20.29
C GLN A 71 -7.83 9.24 -20.85
N THR A 72 -8.27 8.08 -21.36
CA THR A 72 -7.39 7.12 -22.01
C THR A 72 -7.66 7.12 -23.50
N ASP A 73 -6.61 7.05 -24.31
CA ASP A 73 -6.68 6.90 -25.77
C ASP A 73 -7.11 5.47 -26.14
N ILE A 74 -8.28 5.05 -25.65
CA ILE A 74 -8.73 3.66 -25.66
C ILE A 74 -8.80 3.10 -27.07
N GLY A 75 -9.09 3.94 -28.08
CA GLY A 75 -9.24 3.55 -29.48
C GLY A 75 -10.28 2.44 -29.65
N ASN A 76 -9.85 1.19 -29.56
CA ASN A 76 -10.69 0.01 -29.54
C ASN A 76 -10.96 -0.51 -28.12
N LYS A 77 -12.17 -0.27 -27.59
CA LYS A 77 -12.58 -0.72 -26.23
C LYS A 77 -12.50 -2.23 -26.02
N HIS A 78 -12.56 -3.04 -27.08
CA HIS A 78 -12.52 -4.50 -26.97
C HIS A 78 -11.14 -5.04 -26.56
N VAL A 79 -10.08 -4.24 -26.67
CA VAL A 79 -8.72 -4.65 -26.27
C VAL A 79 -8.47 -4.47 -24.77
N ILE A 80 -9.37 -3.78 -24.05
CA ILE A 80 -9.22 -3.52 -22.63
C ILE A 80 -9.69 -4.74 -21.83
N GLY A 81 -8.72 -5.44 -21.23
CA GLY A 81 -8.93 -6.66 -20.46
C GLY A 81 -8.15 -6.70 -19.14
N GLY A 82 -8.16 -7.88 -18.52
CA GLY A 82 -7.39 -8.17 -17.30
C GLY A 82 -7.59 -7.14 -16.18
N ILE A 83 -6.50 -6.80 -15.50
CA ILE A 83 -6.49 -5.89 -14.35
C ILE A 83 -6.95 -4.48 -14.72
N SER A 84 -6.65 -4.00 -15.93
CA SER A 84 -7.10 -2.69 -16.39
C SER A 84 -8.64 -2.63 -16.44
N ARG A 85 -9.28 -3.66 -17.01
CA ARG A 85 -10.75 -3.75 -17.05
C ARG A 85 -11.35 -3.87 -15.64
N ASP A 86 -10.73 -4.66 -14.77
CA ASP A 86 -11.18 -4.79 -13.37
C ASP A 86 -11.10 -3.45 -12.63
N PHE A 87 -10.02 -2.70 -12.84
CA PHE A 87 -9.83 -1.37 -12.28
C PHE A 87 -10.94 -0.40 -12.74
N TYR A 88 -11.20 -0.29 -14.04
CA TYR A 88 -12.25 0.61 -14.54
C TYR A 88 -13.65 0.22 -14.06
N ARG A 89 -13.93 -1.09 -13.93
CA ARG A 89 -15.19 -1.56 -13.31
C ARG A 89 -15.30 -1.16 -11.85
N ALA A 90 -14.22 -1.26 -11.09
CA ALA A 90 -14.18 -0.83 -9.69
C ALA A 90 -14.38 0.69 -9.56
N VAL A 91 -13.73 1.48 -10.40
CA VAL A 91 -13.92 2.95 -10.48
C VAL A 91 -15.38 3.28 -10.77
N ARG A 92 -15.96 2.69 -11.82
CA ARG A 92 -17.38 2.88 -12.17
C ARG A 92 -18.29 2.54 -11.00
N THR A 93 -18.01 1.45 -10.28
CA THR A 93 -18.79 1.02 -9.11
C THR A 93 -18.67 2.01 -7.96
N TRP A 94 -17.47 2.54 -7.69
CA TRP A 94 -17.24 3.55 -6.67
C TRP A 94 -18.08 4.80 -6.92
N TYR A 95 -18.07 5.32 -8.14
CA TYR A 95 -18.80 6.52 -8.52
C TYR A 95 -20.32 6.33 -8.70
N GLN A 96 -20.85 5.12 -8.52
CA GLN A 96 -22.30 4.96 -8.36
C GLN A 96 -22.82 5.58 -7.08
N LYS A 97 -21.97 5.67 -6.05
CA LYS A 97 -22.29 6.20 -4.73
C LYS A 97 -22.42 7.73 -4.77
N PRO A 98 -23.55 8.32 -4.34
CA PRO A 98 -23.72 9.78 -4.29
C PRO A 98 -22.62 10.49 -3.48
N GLU A 99 -22.08 9.84 -2.45
CA GLU A 99 -21.07 10.42 -1.54
C GLU A 99 -19.69 10.56 -2.19
N ALA A 100 -19.45 9.87 -3.31
CA ALA A 100 -18.22 10.01 -4.09
C ALA A 100 -18.15 11.34 -4.86
N TRP A 101 -19.30 11.99 -5.09
CA TRP A 101 -19.46 13.22 -5.86
C TRP A 101 -19.22 14.47 -5.00
N LYS A 102 -17.97 14.67 -4.57
CA LYS A 102 -17.60 15.79 -3.67
C LYS A 102 -17.40 17.13 -4.39
N TRP A 103 -16.86 17.07 -5.60
CA TRP A 103 -16.36 18.25 -6.32
C TRP A 103 -17.23 18.64 -7.51
N GLU A 104 -18.04 17.71 -8.00
CA GLU A 104 -18.91 17.90 -9.15
C GLU A 104 -20.23 17.15 -8.97
N LYS A 105 -21.25 17.50 -9.74
CA LYS A 105 -22.53 16.78 -9.74
C LYS A 105 -22.37 15.49 -10.53
N LYS A 106 -23.01 14.41 -10.05
CA LYS A 106 -23.12 13.16 -10.81
C LYS A 106 -23.78 13.45 -12.16
N PRO A 107 -23.14 13.10 -13.29
CA PRO A 107 -23.75 13.23 -14.61
C PRO A 107 -25.01 12.37 -14.71
N GLU A 108 -26.04 12.92 -15.34
CA GLU A 108 -27.31 12.22 -15.61
C GLU A 108 -27.11 11.12 -16.68
N THR A 109 -26.17 11.33 -17.59
CA THR A 109 -25.77 10.34 -18.58
C THR A 109 -24.72 9.42 -17.98
N GLY A 110 -24.84 8.11 -18.19
CA GLY A 110 -23.93 7.08 -17.68
C GLY A 110 -22.53 7.07 -18.30
N ALA A 111 -22.00 8.25 -18.65
CA ALA A 111 -20.66 8.43 -19.22
C ALA A 111 -19.59 8.24 -18.14
N PHE A 112 -19.33 6.98 -17.78
CA PHE A 112 -18.16 6.48 -17.07
C PHE A 112 -17.72 5.16 -17.69
#